data_AF-W2SRI5-F1
#
_entry.id   AF-W2SRI5-F1
#
_cell.length_a   1.000
_cell.length_b   1.000
_cell.length_c   1.000
_cell.angle_alpha   90.00
_cell.angle_beta   90.00
_cell.angle_gamma   90.00
#
_symmetry.space_group_name_H-M   'P 1'
#
loop_
_entity.id
_entity.type
_entity.pdbx_description
1 polymer ?
#
loop_
_entity_poly.entity_id
_entity_poly.type
_entity_poly.pdbx_seq_one_letter_code
_entity_poly.pdbx_strand_id
1 'polypeptide(L)'
;MIKWREIIDRYPELNTTVYESGAMFVDQMLSLKRVTLQTALLTFLSMTAVCALFMRNFCTVATASVSIASISTGVIGIMSKLSFELDPIVMASLLMTIGMSVDYIAHVAYHFQLSSKTEIVEGKVVDIAFKDREEKLEHTMRAVAWPMVQAGLSTVCCVLPLLFIAVSAEE
;
A
#
# COMPACT_ATOMS: atom_id res chain seq x y z
N MET A 1 26.15 7.35 17.29
CA MET A 1 25.28 8.13 18.20
C MET A 1 24.79 7.33 19.42
N ILE A 2 24.29 6.10 19.27
CA ILE A 2 23.77 5.27 20.39
C ILE A 2 24.79 5.09 21.52
N LYS A 3 26.04 4.73 21.19
CA LYS A 3 27.12 4.57 22.19
C LYS A 3 27.41 5.85 22.98
N TRP A 4 27.33 7.02 22.33
CA TRP A 4 27.54 8.32 22.99
C TRP A 4 26.37 8.67 23.92
N ARG A 5 25.13 8.37 23.51
CA ARG A 5 23.95 8.49 24.40
C ARG A 5 24.06 7.54 25.60
N GLU A 6 24.51 6.30 25.40
CA GLU A 6 24.66 5.30 26.47
C GLU A 6 25.75 5.67 27.49
N ILE A 7 26.80 6.38 27.08
CA ILE A 7 27.85 6.88 27.99
C ILE A 7 27.30 8.02 28.85
N ILE A 8 26.47 8.90 28.30
CA ILE A 8 25.87 10.03 29.02
C ILE A 8 24.78 9.55 29.98
N ASP A 9 24.00 8.53 29.60
CA ASP A 9 22.97 7.93 30.45
C ASP A 9 23.54 7.32 31.74
N ARG A 10 24.85 6.98 31.77
CA ARG A 10 25.56 6.52 32.98
C ARG A 10 25.88 7.63 33.97
N TYR A 11 25.84 8.89 33.54
CA TYR A 11 26.12 10.06 34.39
C TYR A 11 24.92 11.03 34.36
N PRO A 12 23.75 10.62 34.89
CA PRO A 12 22.54 11.46 34.89
C PRO A 12 22.71 12.76 35.68
N GLU A 13 23.69 12.79 36.60
CA GLU A 13 24.05 13.94 37.42
C GLU A 13 24.64 15.13 36.64
N LEU A 14 25.14 14.92 35.40
CA LEU A 14 25.72 15.98 34.58
C LEU A 14 24.73 16.69 33.64
N ASN A 15 23.50 16.16 33.45
CA ASN A 15 22.47 16.70 32.54
C ASN A 15 23.01 17.21 31.18
N THR A 16 23.90 16.43 30.56
CA THR A 16 24.55 16.78 29.30
C THR A 16 23.82 16.17 28.10
N THR A 17 23.83 16.87 26.97
CA THR A 17 23.22 16.41 25.71
C THR A 17 24.28 16.30 24.62
N VAL A 18 24.27 15.22 23.83
CA VAL A 18 25.13 15.10 22.64
C VAL A 18 24.55 15.96 21.54
N TYR A 19 25.29 16.98 21.11
CA TYR A 19 24.99 17.71 19.88
C TYR A 19 25.89 17.23 18.76
N GLU A 20 25.29 16.78 17.67
CA GLU A 20 25.94 16.41 16.42
C GLU A 20 25.08 17.00 15.30
N SER A 21 25.68 17.65 14.30
CA SER A 21 24.92 18.38 13.26
C SER A 21 23.98 17.45 12.47
N GLY A 22 24.33 16.17 12.36
CA GLY A 22 23.50 15.12 11.74
C GLY A 22 22.60 14.34 12.70
N ALA A 23 22.51 14.71 13.98
CA ALA A 23 21.82 13.92 15.00
C ALA A 23 20.35 13.67 14.66
N MET A 24 19.66 14.66 14.08
CA MET A 24 18.25 14.55 13.68
C MET A 24 18.01 13.45 12.65
N PHE A 25 18.84 13.38 11.60
CA PHE A 25 18.71 12.37 10.54
C PHE A 25 18.95 10.95 11.06
N VAL A 26 19.98 10.79 11.91
CA VAL A 26 20.29 9.49 12.51
C VAL A 26 19.17 9.04 13.46
N ASP A 27 18.57 9.95 14.23
CA ASP A 27 17.44 9.61 15.12
C ASP A 27 16.19 9.20 14.31
N GLN A 28 15.97 9.87 13.18
CA GLN A 28 14.90 9.53 12.24
C GLN A 28 15.11 8.14 11.62
N MET A 29 16.33 7.82 11.16
CA MET A 29 16.66 6.49 10.61
C MET A 29 16.53 5.38 11.66
N LEU A 30 16.95 5.64 12.91
CA LEU A 30 16.85 4.68 14.00
C LEU A 30 15.39 4.33 14.34
N SER A 31 14.51 5.34 14.30
CA SER A 31 13.08 5.16 14.56
C SER A 31 12.31 4.66 13.34
N LEU A 32 12.85 4.81 12.14
CA LEU A 32 12.15 4.59 10.87
C LEU A 32 11.56 3.18 10.77
N LYS A 33 12.34 2.14 11.07
CA LYS A 33 11.85 0.75 10.98
C LYS A 33 10.61 0.49 11.84
N ARG A 34 10.61 1.04 13.07
CA ARG A 34 9.48 0.90 14.00
C ARG A 34 8.28 1.69 13.50
N VAL A 35 8.51 2.93 13.07
CA VAL A 35 7.45 3.80 12.55
C VAL A 35 6.83 3.20 11.29
N THR A 36 7.62 2.74 10.32
CA THR A 36 7.16 2.07 9.09
C THR A 36 6.26 0.87 9.41
N LEU A 37 6.65 0.02 10.35
CA LEU A 37 5.85 -1.15 10.70
C LEU A 37 4.52 -0.73 11.37
N GLN A 38 4.57 0.24 12.29
CA GLN A 38 3.38 0.73 12.97
C GLN A 38 2.41 1.43 12.01
N THR A 39 2.92 2.28 11.11
CA THR A 39 2.09 2.99 10.12
C THR A 39 1.54 2.04 9.06
N ALA A 40 2.32 1.06 8.61
CA ALA A 40 1.84 0.03 7.69
C ALA A 40 0.71 -0.81 8.31
N LEU A 41 0.88 -1.27 9.56
CA LEU A 41 -0.17 -2.02 10.27
C LEU A 41 -1.42 -1.18 10.52
N LEU A 42 -1.25 0.07 10.95
CA LEU A 42 -2.38 0.97 11.18
C LEU A 42 -3.14 1.24 9.87
N THR A 43 -2.42 1.44 8.76
CA THR A 43 -3.02 1.64 7.43
C THR A 43 -3.74 0.38 6.96
N PHE A 44 -3.16 -0.81 7.18
CA PHE A 44 -3.80 -2.08 6.84
C PHE A 44 -5.11 -2.28 7.62
N LEU A 45 -5.10 -2.01 8.92
CA LEU A 45 -6.28 -2.12 9.77
C LEU A 45 -7.36 -1.10 9.40
N SER A 46 -6.98 0.15 9.15
CA SER A 46 -7.92 1.20 8.77
C SER A 46 -8.59 0.90 7.43
N MET A 47 -7.82 0.45 6.44
CA MET A 47 -8.36 0.08 5.12
C MET A 47 -9.26 -1.14 5.20
N THR A 48 -8.89 -2.16 5.99
CA THR A 48 -9.75 -3.33 6.23
C THR A 48 -11.09 -2.91 6.87
N ALA A 49 -11.07 -1.97 7.83
CA ALA A 49 -12.27 -1.45 8.46
C ALA A 49 -13.17 -0.68 7.47
N VAL A 50 -12.59 0.15 6.60
CA VAL A 50 -13.33 0.88 5.56
C VAL A 50 -13.96 -0.09 4.55
N CYS A 51 -13.20 -1.10 4.08
CA CYS A 51 -13.74 -2.15 3.20
C CYS A 51 -14.88 -2.94 3.86
N ALA A 52 -14.76 -3.25 5.17
CA ALA A 52 -15.80 -3.92 5.93
C ALA A 52 -17.10 -3.12 5.99
N LEU A 53 -16.97 -1.80 6.19
CA LEU A 53 -18.11 -0.88 6.24
C LEU A 53 -18.84 -0.79 4.90
N PHE A 54 -18.10 -0.69 3.78
CA PHE A 54 -18.68 -0.57 2.45
C PHE A 54 -19.40 -1.83 1.97
N MET A 55 -18.84 -3.02 2.21
CA MET A 55 -19.30 -4.25 1.55
C MET A 55 -20.35 -5.04 2.33
N ARG A 56 -20.54 -4.76 3.63
CA ARG A 56 -21.54 -5.36 4.56
C ARG A 56 -21.76 -6.89 4.42
N ASN A 57 -20.77 -7.61 3.90
CA ASN A 57 -20.79 -9.05 3.63
C ASN A 57 -19.47 -9.66 4.13
N PHE A 58 -19.52 -10.41 5.23
CA PHE A 58 -18.33 -10.91 5.93
C PHE A 58 -17.42 -11.78 5.04
N CYS A 59 -17.97 -12.64 4.17
CA CYS A 59 -17.16 -13.48 3.30
C CYS A 59 -16.35 -12.68 2.28
N THR A 60 -16.96 -11.66 1.65
CA THR A 60 -16.28 -10.78 0.69
C THR A 60 -15.19 -9.95 1.36
N VAL A 61 -15.46 -9.47 2.59
CA VAL A 61 -14.50 -8.72 3.40
C VAL A 61 -13.32 -9.61 3.81
N ALA A 62 -13.58 -10.86 4.21
CA ALA A 62 -12.53 -11.81 4.55
C ALA A 62 -11.62 -12.09 3.34
N THR A 63 -12.18 -12.39 2.16
CA THR A 63 -11.38 -12.61 0.95
C THR A 63 -10.59 -11.36 0.54
N ALA A 64 -11.20 -10.18 0.64
CA ALA A 64 -10.53 -8.90 0.39
C ALA A 64 -9.34 -8.69 1.34
N SER A 65 -9.54 -8.89 2.64
CA SER A 65 -8.48 -8.72 3.65
C SER A 65 -7.29 -9.67 3.43
N VAL A 66 -7.56 -10.92 3.03
CA VAL A 66 -6.53 -11.90 2.69
C VAL A 66 -5.74 -11.45 1.45
N SER A 67 -6.41 -10.93 0.42
CA SER A 67 -5.74 -10.39 -0.76
C SER A 67 -4.84 -9.18 -0.43
N ILE A 68 -5.32 -8.23 0.38
CA ILE A 68 -4.52 -7.07 0.80
C ILE A 68 -3.29 -7.53 1.61
N ALA A 69 -3.49 -8.47 2.54
CA ALA A 69 -2.42 -9.01 3.38
C ALA A 69 -1.38 -9.75 2.54
N SER A 70 -1.82 -10.50 1.53
CA SER A 70 -0.95 -11.21 0.58
C SER A 70 -0.08 -10.24 -0.22
N ILE A 71 -0.69 -9.19 -0.80
CA ILE A 71 0.04 -8.17 -1.57
C ILE A 71 1.05 -7.45 -0.68
N SER A 72 0.64 -7.03 0.52
CA SER A 72 1.50 -6.33 1.48
C SER A 72 2.69 -7.20 1.92
N THR A 73 2.45 -8.48 2.22
CA THR A 73 3.51 -9.44 2.60
C THR A 73 4.43 -9.73 1.41
N GLY A 74 3.89 -9.81 0.19
CA GLY A 74 4.66 -9.99 -1.04
C GLY A 74 5.64 -8.84 -1.28
N VAL A 75 5.20 -7.59 -1.13
CA VAL A 75 6.05 -6.40 -1.28
C VAL A 75 7.17 -6.39 -0.25
N ILE A 76 6.85 -6.62 1.02
CA ILE A 76 7.85 -6.70 2.10
C ILE A 76 8.83 -7.85 1.85
N GLY A 77 8.35 -9.00 1.37
CA GLY A 77 9.17 -10.15 1.04
C GLY A 77 10.14 -9.88 -0.11
N ILE A 78 9.68 -9.21 -1.17
CA ILE A 78 10.52 -8.80 -2.30
C ILE A 78 11.59 -7.80 -1.83
N MET A 79 11.21 -6.80 -1.02
CA MET A 79 12.15 -5.85 -0.43
C MET A 79 13.20 -6.54 0.45
N SER A 80 12.79 -7.53 1.24
CA SER A 80 13.70 -8.33 2.06
C SER A 80 14.67 -9.15 1.21
N LYS A 81 14.23 -9.68 0.06
CA LYS A 81 15.10 -10.45 -0.84
C LYS A 81 16.08 -9.55 -1.60
N LEU A 82 15.68 -8.33 -1.92
CA LEU A 82 16.51 -7.32 -2.58
C LEU A 82 17.49 -6.62 -1.62
N SER A 83 17.46 -6.95 -0.32
CA SER A 83 18.28 -6.32 0.73
C SER A 83 18.20 -4.78 0.70
N PHE A 84 17.00 -4.25 0.47
CA PHE A 84 16.79 -2.81 0.38
C PHE A 84 16.90 -2.17 1.77
N GLU A 85 17.67 -1.09 1.89
CA GLU A 85 17.73 -0.31 3.13
C GLU A 85 16.40 0.42 3.34
N LEU A 86 15.89 0.40 4.57
CA LEU A 86 14.65 1.11 4.90
C LEU A 86 14.96 2.60 4.94
N ASP A 87 14.48 3.31 3.92
CA ASP A 87 14.55 4.76 3.81
C ASP A 87 13.15 5.40 3.82
N PRO A 88 13.02 6.71 4.14
CA PRO A 88 11.73 7.39 4.15
C PRO A 88 10.99 7.30 2.80
N ILE A 89 11.72 7.30 1.69
CA ILE A 89 11.17 7.13 0.33
C ILE A 89 10.56 5.74 0.17
N VAL A 90 11.25 4.72 0.68
CA VAL A 90 10.81 3.31 0.65
C VAL A 90 9.61 3.09 1.57
N MET A 91 9.57 3.76 2.72
CA MET A 91 8.39 3.78 3.58
C MET A 91 7.19 4.39 2.84
N ALA A 92 7.38 5.51 2.13
CA ALA A 92 6.31 6.13 1.35
C ALA A 92 5.81 5.23 0.21
N SER A 93 6.72 4.55 -0.51
CA SER A 93 6.35 3.63 -1.58
C SER A 93 5.61 2.40 -1.06
N LEU A 94 5.98 1.88 0.13
CA LEU A 94 5.24 0.82 0.81
C LEU A 94 3.80 1.26 1.12
N LEU A 95 3.61 2.44 1.71
CA LEU A 95 2.29 2.97 2.04
C LEU A 95 1.44 3.22 0.78
N MET A 96 2.04 3.76 -0.28
CA MET A 96 1.38 3.94 -1.57
C MET A 96 0.93 2.59 -2.15
N THR A 97 1.76 1.55 -2.03
CA THR A 97 1.41 0.20 -2.50
C THR A 97 0.22 -0.39 -1.75
N ILE A 98 0.15 -0.19 -0.43
CA ILE A 98 -1.02 -0.60 0.37
C ILE A 98 -2.28 0.14 -0.10
N GLY A 99 -2.18 1.45 -0.37
CA GLY A 99 -3.30 2.27 -0.86
C GLY A 99 -3.82 1.80 -2.23
N MET A 100 -2.93 1.60 -3.20
CA MET A 100 -3.30 1.10 -4.53
C MET A 100 -3.89 -0.31 -4.47
N SER A 101 -3.37 -1.18 -3.59
CA SER A 101 -3.92 -2.53 -3.39
C SER A 101 -5.38 -2.49 -2.94
N VAL A 102 -5.74 -1.56 -2.05
CA VAL A 102 -7.10 -1.44 -1.52
C VAL A 102 -8.04 -0.86 -2.57
N ASP A 103 -7.57 0.13 -3.34
CA ASP A 103 -8.31 0.72 -4.45
C ASP A 103 -8.74 -0.35 -5.46
N TYR A 104 -7.81 -1.22 -5.85
CA TYR A 104 -8.08 -2.34 -6.75
C TYR A 104 -9.16 -3.29 -6.22
N ILE A 105 -9.07 -3.67 -4.95
CA ILE A 105 -10.01 -4.61 -4.34
C ILE A 105 -11.38 -3.95 -4.15
N ALA A 106 -11.43 -2.67 -3.79
CA ALA A 106 -12.67 -1.92 -3.66
C ALA A 106 -13.40 -1.80 -5.01
N HIS A 107 -12.69 -1.45 -6.10
CA HIS A 107 -13.27 -1.38 -7.44
C HIS A 107 -13.81 -2.72 -7.92
N VAL A 108 -13.02 -3.79 -7.79
CA VAL A 108 -13.43 -5.14 -8.19
C VAL A 108 -14.62 -5.61 -7.36
N ALA A 109 -14.56 -5.48 -6.04
CA ALA A 109 -15.63 -5.98 -5.18
C ALA A 109 -16.90 -5.11 -5.22
N TYR A 110 -16.80 -3.81 -5.48
CA TYR A 110 -17.98 -2.96 -5.73
C TYR A 110 -18.69 -3.38 -7.02
N HIS A 111 -17.98 -3.50 -8.13
CA HIS A 111 -18.55 -3.98 -9.39
C HIS A 111 -19.05 -5.42 -9.31
N PHE A 112 -18.39 -6.26 -8.49
CA PHE A 112 -18.84 -7.62 -8.21
C PHE A 112 -20.06 -7.66 -7.28
N GLN A 113 -20.30 -6.67 -6.43
CA GLN A 113 -21.51 -6.57 -5.62
C GLN A 113 -22.69 -6.00 -6.39
N LEU A 114 -22.43 -5.17 -7.40
CA LEU A 114 -23.43 -4.74 -8.38
C LEU A 114 -24.00 -6.00 -9.05
N SER A 115 -25.21 -6.38 -8.65
CA SER A 115 -25.87 -7.63 -9.07
C SER A 115 -26.67 -7.48 -10.36
N SER A 116 -26.59 -6.30 -10.96
CA SER A 116 -27.23 -5.96 -12.22
C SER A 116 -26.18 -5.47 -13.22
N LYS A 117 -26.25 -5.99 -14.44
CA LYS A 117 -25.69 -5.31 -15.60
C LYS A 117 -26.78 -4.37 -16.13
N THR A 118 -26.48 -3.08 -16.18
CA THR A 118 -27.31 -2.12 -16.87
C THR A 118 -27.03 -2.24 -18.36
N GLU A 119 -27.83 -3.04 -19.08
CA GLU A 119 -27.79 -3.08 -20.54
C GLU A 119 -28.87 -2.18 -21.12
N ILE A 120 -28.49 -1.39 -22.12
CA ILE A 120 -29.41 -0.58 -22.92
C ILE A 120 -29.89 -1.45 -24.07
N VAL A 121 -30.99 -2.17 -23.86
CA VAL A 121 -31.69 -2.90 -24.92
C VAL A 121 -32.85 -2.01 -25.39
N GLU A 122 -32.86 -1.66 -26.68
CA GLU A 122 -33.91 -0.83 -27.31
C GLU A 122 -34.19 0.52 -26.61
N GLY A 123 -33.15 1.19 -26.11
CA GLY A 123 -33.28 2.54 -25.52
C GLY A 123 -33.92 2.57 -24.12
N LYS A 124 -34.15 1.41 -23.48
CA LYS A 124 -34.57 1.30 -22.08
C LYS A 124 -33.44 0.73 -21.23
N VAL A 125 -33.24 1.36 -20.07
CA VAL A 125 -32.29 0.95 -19.05
C VAL A 125 -32.92 -0.22 -18.29
N VAL A 126 -32.51 -1.46 -18.55
CA VAL A 126 -33.03 -2.64 -17.87
C VAL A 126 -31.90 -3.30 -17.09
N ASP A 127 -32.15 -3.53 -15.80
CA ASP A 127 -31.23 -4.17 -14.88
C ASP A 127 -31.38 -5.70 -14.97
N ILE A 128 -30.38 -6.39 -15.53
CA ILE A 128 -30.41 -7.84 -15.73
C ILE A 128 -29.53 -8.52 -14.66
N ALA A 129 -30.12 -9.43 -13.89
CA ALA A 129 -29.39 -10.24 -12.92
C ALA A 129 -28.56 -11.32 -13.62
N PHE A 130 -27.26 -11.40 -13.32
CA PHE A 130 -26.37 -12.44 -13.83
C PHE A 130 -26.82 -13.83 -13.35
N LYS A 131 -26.92 -14.79 -14.28
CA LYS A 131 -27.36 -16.17 -14.00
C LYS A 131 -26.24 -17.04 -13.44
N ASP A 132 -24.98 -16.69 -13.73
CA ASP A 132 -23.79 -17.44 -13.32
C ASP A 132 -22.69 -16.54 -12.70
N ARG A 133 -21.91 -17.10 -11.77
CA ARG A 133 -20.81 -16.38 -11.08
C ARG A 133 -19.62 -16.13 -12.01
N GLU A 134 -19.39 -17.01 -12.97
CA GLU A 134 -18.29 -16.88 -13.93
C GLU A 134 -18.54 -15.73 -14.91
N GLU A 135 -19.76 -15.62 -15.42
CA GLU A 135 -20.17 -14.54 -16.33
C GLU A 135 -20.11 -13.16 -15.64
N LYS A 136 -20.49 -13.11 -14.36
CA LYS A 136 -20.38 -11.90 -13.53
C LYS A 136 -18.93 -11.48 -13.33
N LEU A 137 -18.04 -12.44 -13.06
CA LEU A 137 -16.61 -12.18 -12.91
C LEU A 137 -15.99 -11.71 -14.23
N GLU A 138 -16.31 -12.36 -15.35
CA GLU A 138 -15.81 -12.00 -16.67
C GLU A 138 -16.23 -10.56 -17.04
N HIS A 139 -17.50 -10.23 -16.83
CA HIS A 139 -18.01 -8.88 -17.10
C HIS A 139 -17.32 -7.83 -16.23
N THR A 140 -17.17 -8.11 -14.93
CA THR A 140 -16.47 -7.22 -13.99
C THR A 140 -15.01 -7.03 -14.41
N MET A 141 -14.32 -8.11 -14.77
CA MET A 141 -12.93 -8.06 -15.18
C MET A 141 -12.76 -7.27 -16.48
N ARG A 142 -13.63 -7.47 -17.48
CA ARG A 142 -13.59 -6.69 -18.74
C ARG A 142 -13.82 -5.19 -18.51
N ALA A 143 -14.70 -4.82 -17.59
CA ALA A 143 -15.01 -3.42 -17.31
C ALA A 143 -13.89 -2.71 -16.51
N VAL A 144 -13.29 -3.40 -15.53
CA VAL A 144 -12.37 -2.78 -14.56
C VAL A 144 -10.90 -2.99 -14.92
N ALA A 145 -10.54 -4.08 -15.62
CA ALA A 145 -9.14 -4.42 -15.87
C ALA A 145 -8.39 -3.38 -16.73
N TRP A 146 -9.03 -2.82 -17.77
CA TRP A 146 -8.37 -1.84 -18.63
C TRP A 146 -7.99 -0.56 -17.85
N PRO A 147 -8.92 0.09 -17.11
CA PRO A 147 -8.57 1.19 -16.22
C PRO A 147 -7.48 0.85 -15.20
N MET A 148 -7.53 -0.34 -14.58
CA MET A 148 -6.56 -0.74 -13.58
C MET A 148 -5.15 -0.91 -14.14
N VAL A 149 -5.02 -1.55 -15.31
CA VAL A 149 -3.73 -1.72 -16.00
C VAL A 149 -3.19 -0.37 -16.43
N GLN A 150 -4.05 0.51 -16.95
CA GLN A 150 -3.64 1.88 -17.31
C GLN A 150 -3.13 2.67 -16.10
N ALA A 151 -3.80 2.57 -14.95
CA ALA A 151 -3.36 3.19 -13.71
C ALA A 151 -2.04 2.59 -13.19
N GLY A 152 -1.89 1.26 -13.23
CA GLY A 152 -0.65 0.60 -12.87
C GLY A 152 0.51 1.05 -13.76
N LEU A 153 0.30 1.04 -15.08
CA LEU A 153 1.31 1.45 -16.05
C LEU A 153 1.70 2.92 -15.91
N SER A 154 0.75 3.81 -15.61
CA SER A 154 1.05 5.23 -15.41
C SER A 154 1.92 5.46 -14.18
N THR A 155 1.71 4.72 -13.08
CA THR A 155 2.58 4.80 -11.90
C THR A 155 3.99 4.29 -12.21
N VAL A 156 4.12 3.19 -12.95
CA VAL A 156 5.43 2.69 -13.41
C VAL A 156 6.12 3.73 -14.28
N CYS A 157 5.44 4.28 -15.28
CA CYS A 157 5.99 5.33 -16.15
C CYS A 157 6.38 6.61 -15.38
N CYS A 158 5.68 6.93 -14.28
CA CYS A 158 5.99 8.08 -13.44
C CYS A 158 7.25 7.87 -12.59
N VAL A 159 7.49 6.64 -12.14
CA VAL A 159 8.67 6.26 -11.34
C VAL A 159 9.88 5.92 -12.22
N LEU A 160 9.66 5.54 -13.48
CA LEU A 160 10.69 5.16 -14.44
C LEU A 160 11.82 6.20 -14.63
N PRO A 161 11.57 7.53 -14.63
CA PRO A 161 12.62 8.54 -14.68
C PRO A 161 13.60 8.48 -13.51
N LEU A 162 13.17 8.02 -12.32
CA LEU A 162 14.07 7.87 -11.16
C LEU A 162 15.15 6.81 -11.42
N LEU A 163 14.91 5.87 -12.33
CA LEU A 163 15.92 4.88 -12.72
C LEU A 163 17.01 5.48 -13.63
N PHE A 164 16.69 6.55 -14.37
CA PHE A 164 17.64 7.25 -15.25
C PHE A 164 18.39 8.39 -14.55
N ILE A 165 17.91 8.84 -13.40
CA ILE A 165 18.74 9.57 -12.45
C ILE A 165 19.76 8.58 -11.90
N ALA A 166 20.84 8.40 -12.65
CA ALA A 166 22.10 8.00 -12.05
C ALA A 166 22.38 9.06 -10.99
N VAL A 167 22.42 8.64 -9.72
CA VAL A 167 23.18 9.37 -8.71
C VAL A 167 24.54 9.61 -9.37
N SER A 168 24.83 10.87 -9.72
CA SER A 168 26.21 11.27 -9.95
C SER A 168 26.90 10.95 -8.63
N ALA A 169 27.56 9.79 -8.60
CA ALA A 169 28.53 9.50 -7.59
C ALA A 169 29.52 10.65 -7.67
N GLU A 170 29.43 11.52 -6.68
CA GLU A 170 30.45 12.48 -6.34
C GLU A 170 31.70 11.65 -6.01
N GLU A 171 32.59 11.53 -6.99
CA GLU A 171 34.05 11.42 -6.81
C GLU A 171 34.68 12.71 -7.33
#